data_AF-A0ABD4WMD7-F1
#
_entry.id   AF-A0ABD4WMD7-F1
#
_cell.length_a   1.000
_cell.length_b   1.000
_cell.length_c   1.000
_cell.angle_alpha   90.00
_cell.angle_beta   90.00
_cell.angle_gamma   90.00
#
_symmetry.space_group_name_H-M   'P 1'
#
loop_
_entity.id
_entity.type
_entity.pdbx_description
1 polymer ?
#
loop_
_entity_poly.entity_id
_entity_poly.type
_entity_poly.pdbx_seq_one_letter_code
_entity_poly.pdbx_strand_id
1 'polypeptide(L)'
;MFTFESMTGDGEALCSGETVILQTEINPFISKLREHDIIVTAVHNHWLFDQPRLMFMHFESIDQPLSFARKVKDALSVLTTRPVYPKE
;
A
#
# COMPACT_ATOMS: atom_id res chain seq x y z
N MET A 1 2.89 -6.82 0.70
CA MET A 1 2.27 -7.95 1.43
C MET A 1 0.78 -7.65 1.60
N PHE A 2 -0.09 -8.67 1.60
CA PHE A 2 -1.52 -8.49 1.88
C PHE A 2 -1.96 -9.53 2.92
N THR A 3 -2.77 -9.11 3.87
CA THR A 3 -3.38 -9.98 4.88
C THR A 3 -4.90 -9.75 4.93
N PHE A 4 -5.62 -10.82 5.24
CA PHE A 4 -7.07 -10.83 5.38
C PHE A 4 -7.39 -11.59 6.66
N GLU A 5 -7.88 -10.87 7.66
CA GLU A 5 -8.00 -11.38 9.02
C GLU A 5 -9.44 -11.22 9.53
N SER A 6 -9.82 -12.07 10.49
CA SER A 6 -11.11 -11.97 11.19
C SER A 6 -12.33 -11.92 10.25
N MET A 7 -12.38 -12.81 9.25
CA MET A 7 -13.48 -12.90 8.29
C MET A 7 -14.83 -13.06 9.00
N THR A 8 -15.78 -12.18 8.69
CA THR A 8 -17.14 -12.19 9.23
C THR A 8 -18.07 -13.08 8.38
N GLY A 9 -19.25 -13.40 8.92
CA GLY A 9 -20.21 -14.29 8.25
C GLY A 9 -20.82 -13.70 6.96
N ASP A 10 -20.76 -12.39 6.78
CA ASP A 10 -21.17 -11.64 5.59
C ASP A 10 -20.00 -11.41 4.59
N GLY A 11 -18.81 -11.95 4.89
CA GLY A 11 -17.69 -12.00 3.95
C GLY A 11 -16.78 -10.78 3.93
N GLU A 12 -16.94 -9.87 4.89
CA GLU A 12 -15.96 -8.80 5.15
C GLU A 12 -14.79 -9.32 6.00
N ALA A 13 -13.64 -8.66 5.87
CA ALA A 13 -12.46 -8.95 6.68
C ALA A 13 -11.74 -7.65 7.01
N LEU A 14 -10.92 -7.67 8.07
CA LEU A 14 -9.85 -6.70 8.20
C LEU A 14 -8.83 -7.00 7.09
N CYS A 15 -8.82 -6.14 6.07
CA CYS A 15 -7.92 -6.23 4.94
C CYS A 15 -6.77 -5.25 5.14
N SER A 16 -5.54 -5.74 5.19
CA SER A 16 -4.36 -4.89 5.34
C SER A 16 -3.37 -5.12 4.21
N GLY A 17 -2.64 -4.09 3.86
CA GLY A 17 -1.65 -4.09 2.80
C GLY A 17 -0.39 -3.32 3.18
N GLU A 18 0.71 -3.78 2.61
CA GLU A 18 2.01 -3.12 2.67
C GLU A 18 2.63 -3.09 1.27
N THR A 19 3.22 -1.96 0.90
CA THR A 19 4.07 -1.86 -0.29
C THR A 19 5.34 -1.07 -0.01
N VAL A 20 6.39 -1.41 -0.75
CA VAL A 20 7.57 -0.56 -0.93
C VAL A 20 7.20 0.57 -1.90
N ILE A 21 7.70 1.77 -1.65
CA ILE A 21 7.33 2.98 -2.39
C ILE A 21 8.50 3.96 -2.45
N LEU A 22 8.65 4.66 -3.57
CA LEU A 22 9.60 5.76 -3.68
C LEU A 22 9.08 7.01 -2.97
N GLN A 23 9.97 7.85 -2.46
CA GLN A 23 9.57 9.09 -1.79
C GLN A 23 8.66 9.98 -2.65
N THR A 24 8.89 10.01 -3.97
CA THR A 24 8.09 10.79 -4.93
C THR A 24 6.68 10.24 -5.14
N GLU A 25 6.43 8.99 -4.79
CA GLU A 25 5.16 8.28 -5.04
C GLU A 25 4.23 8.31 -3.82
N ILE A 26 4.72 8.70 -2.64
CA ILE A 26 3.97 8.68 -1.37
C ILE A 26 2.65 9.42 -1.48
N ASN A 27 2.67 10.70 -1.85
CA ASN A 27 1.44 11.51 -1.87
C ASN A 27 0.45 11.07 -2.97
N PRO A 28 0.88 10.76 -4.20
CA PRO A 28 0.01 10.14 -5.20
C PRO A 28 -0.69 8.87 -4.69
N PHE A 29 0.06 7.98 -4.04
CA PHE A 29 -0.49 6.72 -3.55
C PHE A 29 -1.45 6.92 -2.36
N ILE A 30 -1.10 7.78 -1.39
CA ILE A 30 -2.01 8.15 -0.29
C ILE A 30 -3.32 8.73 -0.83
N SER A 31 -3.23 9.59 -1.85
CA SER A 31 -4.41 10.22 -2.44
C SER A 31 -5.34 9.17 -3.04
N LYS A 32 -4.79 8.21 -3.79
CA LYS A 32 -5.55 7.10 -4.37
C LYS A 32 -6.15 6.14 -3.33
N LEU A 33 -5.41 5.80 -2.28
CA LEU A 33 -5.96 4.98 -1.20
C LEU A 33 -7.15 5.67 -0.52
N ARG A 34 -7.06 6.98 -0.29
CA ARG A 34 -8.14 7.78 0.30
C ARG A 34 -9.36 7.94 -0.61
N GLU A 35 -9.19 7.97 -1.93
CA GLU A 35 -10.31 7.94 -2.89
C GLU A 35 -11.15 6.65 -2.75
N HIS A 36 -10.56 5.58 -2.21
CA HIS A 36 -11.21 4.28 -2.00
C HIS A 36 -11.59 4.01 -0.53
N ASP A 37 -11.56 5.04 0.33
CA ASP A 37 -11.79 4.96 1.78
C ASP A 37 -10.82 4.00 2.50
N ILE A 38 -9.61 3.80 1.98
CA ILE A 38 -8.57 2.99 2.61
C ILE A 38 -7.72 3.87 3.54
N ILE A 39 -7.58 3.44 4.79
CA ILE A 39 -6.83 4.15 5.82
C ILE A 39 -5.34 3.87 5.64
N VAL A 40 -4.52 4.92 5.62
CA VAL A 40 -3.05 4.80 5.68
C VAL A 40 -2.63 4.80 7.14
N THR A 41 -2.05 3.70 7.60
CA THR A 41 -1.72 3.48 9.02
C THR A 41 -0.29 3.87 9.38
N ALA A 42 0.65 3.72 8.45
CA ALA A 42 2.05 4.11 8.67
C ALA A 42 2.80 4.41 7.36
N VAL A 43 3.82 5.27 7.47
CA VAL A 43 4.85 5.49 6.46
C VAL A 43 6.21 5.54 7.14
N HIS A 44 7.12 4.65 6.77
CA HIS A 44 8.46 4.53 7.40
C HIS A 44 9.49 3.91 6.44
N ASN A 45 10.74 3.72 6.89
CA ASN A 45 11.79 3.04 6.13
C ASN A 45 12.40 1.90 6.97
N HIS A 46 12.91 0.87 6.30
CA HIS A 46 13.57 -0.26 6.96
C HIS A 46 15.10 -0.13 6.95
N TRP A 47 15.67 0.53 5.93
CA TRP A 47 17.11 0.69 5.77
C TRP A 47 17.57 2.10 6.11
N LEU A 48 18.83 2.20 6.54
CA LEU A 48 19.53 3.46 6.70
C LEU A 48 20.42 3.68 5.47
N PHE A 49 20.51 4.92 5.01
CA PHE A 49 21.41 5.36 3.93
C PHE A 49 21.21 4.65 2.58
N ASP A 50 20.02 4.14 2.31
CA ASP A 50 19.67 3.58 1.01
C ASP A 50 19.51 4.68 -0.05
N GLN A 51 19.94 4.39 -1.28
CA GLN A 51 19.80 5.30 -2.40
C GLN A 51 19.36 4.53 -3.65
N PRO A 52 18.20 4.85 -4.26
CA PRO A 52 17.18 5.78 -3.77
C PRO A 52 16.56 5.30 -2.45
N ARG A 53 16.09 6.26 -1.62
CA ARG A 53 15.43 5.93 -0.36
C ARG A 53 14.12 5.19 -0.61
N LEU A 54 14.07 3.95 -0.16
CA LEU A 54 12.89 3.10 -0.16
C LEU A 54 12.10 3.36 1.12
N MET A 55 10.83 3.67 0.92
CA MET A 55 9.86 3.82 2.00
C MET A 55 8.89 2.65 1.94
N PHE A 56 8.17 2.45 3.04
CA PHE A 56 7.16 1.44 3.21
C PHE A 56 5.89 2.13 3.66
N MET A 57 4.76 1.71 3.11
CA MET A 57 3.46 2.23 3.49
C MET A 57 2.55 1.09 3.88
N HIS A 58 1.92 1.24 5.04
CA HIS A 58 0.93 0.32 5.58
C HIS A 58 -0.45 0.96 5.47
N PHE A 59 -1.44 0.17 5.09
CA PHE A 59 -2.80 0.62 4.89
C PHE A 59 -3.81 -0.49 5.14
N GLU A 60 -5.04 -0.13 5.51
CA GLU A 60 -6.09 -1.08 5.86
C GLU A 60 -7.50 -0.56 5.56
N SER A 61 -8.44 -1.51 5.46
CA SER A 61 -9.88 -1.25 5.46
C SER A 61 -10.63 -2.50 5.91
N ILE A 62 -11.81 -2.32 6.51
CA ILE A 62 -12.79 -3.41 6.61
C ILE A 62 -13.53 -3.46 5.28
N ASP A 63 -13.38 -4.56 4.54
CA ASP A 63 -13.96 -4.73 3.21
C ASP A 63 -14.05 -6.22 2.85
N GLN A 64 -14.77 -6.55 1.79
CA GLN A 64 -14.62 -7.86 1.15
C GLN A 64 -13.22 -7.94 0.49
N PRO A 65 -12.47 -9.05 0.66
CA PRO A 65 -11.10 -9.18 0.15
C PRO A 65 -10.93 -8.85 -1.35
N LEU A 66 -11.90 -9.24 -2.18
CA LEU A 66 -11.86 -8.95 -3.62
C LEU A 66 -12.15 -7.49 -3.96
N SER A 67 -12.97 -6.81 -3.16
CA SER A 67 -13.22 -5.37 -3.31
C SER A 67 -11.95 -4.59 -2.92
N PHE A 68 -11.38 -4.90 -1.75
CA PHE A 68 -10.09 -4.36 -1.32
C PHE A 68 -9.00 -4.56 -2.38
N ALA A 69 -8.84 -5.78 -2.91
CA ALA A 69 -7.82 -6.07 -3.92
C ALA A 69 -7.98 -5.22 -5.20
N ARG A 70 -9.22 -4.93 -5.63
CA ARG A 70 -9.47 -4.07 -6.80
C ARG A 70 -9.14 -2.61 -6.51
N LYS A 71 -9.55 -2.09 -5.35
CA LYS A 71 -9.26 -0.72 -4.90
C LYS A 71 -7.75 -0.49 -4.78
N VAL A 72 -7.05 -1.43 -4.14
CA VAL A 72 -5.58 -1.38 -4.00
C VAL A 72 -4.91 -1.49 -5.36
N LYS A 73 -5.38 -2.34 -6.28
CA LYS A 73 -4.85 -2.40 -7.65
C LYS A 73 -4.96 -1.06 -8.38
N ASP A 74 -6.08 -0.35 -8.24
CA ASP A 74 -6.22 0.99 -8.79
C ASP A 74 -5.23 1.97 -8.14
N ALA A 75 -5.08 1.92 -6.81
CA ALA A 75 -4.11 2.77 -6.13
C ALA A 75 -2.66 2.49 -6.56
N LEU A 76 -2.28 1.22 -6.73
CA LEU A 76 -0.95 0.82 -7.20
C LEU A 76 -0.62 1.35 -8.60
N SER A 77 -1.61 1.79 -9.39
CA SER A 77 -1.39 2.31 -10.75
C SER A 77 -0.55 3.59 -10.81
N VAL A 78 -0.41 4.30 -9.69
CA VAL A 78 0.43 5.52 -9.61
C VAL A 78 1.88 5.22 -9.26
N LEU A 79 2.22 3.97 -8.95
CA LEU A 79 3.58 3.54 -8.66
C LEU A 79 4.35 3.21 -9.95
N THR A 80 5.67 3.37 -9.91
CA THR A 80 6.55 2.95 -10.99
C THR A 80 6.48 1.44 -11.19
N THR A 81 6.42 1.01 -12.45
CA THR A 81 6.59 -0.38 -12.87
C THR A 81 8.00 -0.65 -13.41
N ARG A 82 8.84 0.38 -13.48
CA ARG A 82 10.23 0.25 -13.94
C ARG A 82 11.07 -0.37 -12.82
N PRO A 83 12.03 -1.24 -13.16
CA PRO A 83 13.06 -1.66 -12.21
C PRO A 83 13.77 -0.45 -11.59
N VAL A 84 13.88 -0.45 -10.27
CA VAL A 84 14.62 0.55 -9.51
C VAL A 84 15.90 -0.11 -9.01
N TYR A 85 17.04 0.50 -9.31
CA TYR A 85 18.35 0.00 -8.90
C TYR A 85 18.98 0.91 -7.85
N PRO A 86 19.81 0.36 -6.95
CA PRO A 86 20.64 1.17 -6.07
C PRO A 86 21.52 2.14 -6.88
N LYS A 87 21.69 3.34 -6.34
CA LYS A 87 22.63 4.34 -6.86
C LYS A 87 23.88 4.28 -5.98
N GLU A 88 24.80 3.41 -6.39
CA GLU A 88 26.13 3.16 -5.79
C GLU A 88 26.15 2.70 -4.32
#